data_AF-A0A6P1MGQ6-F1
#
_entry.id   AF-A0A6P1MGQ6-F1
#
_cell.length_a   1.000
_cell.length_b   1.000
_cell.length_c   1.000
_cell.angle_alpha   90.00
_cell.angle_beta   90.00
_cell.angle_gamma   90.00
#
_symmetry.space_group_name_H-M   'P 1'
#
loop_
_entity.id
_entity.type
_entity.pdbx_description
1 polymer ?
#
loop_
_entity_poly.entity_id
_entity_poly.type
_entity_poly.pdbx_seq_one_letter_code
_entity_poly.pdbx_strand_id
1 'polypeptide(L)'
;MVYKAKEELCELLNQKHRTQKDCRPLISRLLYWIDQLRNSPFEPLRTLGATLSSWRDEIARMWRFTRNNGITEGFHTKMELIQRRAYGFRNFSNYRLRVIVMCG
;
A
#
# COMPACT_ATOMS: atom_id res chain seq x y z
N MET A 1 -6.76 23.14 -8.91
CA MET A 1 -5.38 22.77 -9.31
C MET A 1 -4.85 21.59 -8.48
N VAL A 2 -4.85 21.66 -7.14
CA VAL A 2 -4.39 20.55 -6.26
C VAL A 2 -5.23 19.27 -6.39
N TYR A 3 -6.56 19.39 -6.50
CA TYR A 3 -7.44 18.22 -6.67
C TYR A 3 -7.10 17.38 -7.91
N LYS A 4 -6.88 18.05 -9.05
CA LYS A 4 -6.48 17.39 -10.31
C LYS A 4 -5.11 16.70 -10.18
N ALA A 5 -4.15 17.35 -9.53
CA ALA A 5 -2.85 16.73 -9.24
C ALA A 5 -3.00 15.45 -8.41
N LYS A 6 -3.89 15.47 -7.41
CA LYS A 6 -4.22 14.30 -6.60
C LYS A 6 -4.87 13.19 -7.44
N GLU A 7 -5.82 13.51 -8.31
CA GLU A 7 -6.43 12.52 -9.22
C GLU A 7 -5.40 11.88 -10.16
N GLU A 8 -4.56 12.70 -10.81
CA GLU A 8 -3.51 12.18 -11.70
C GLU A 8 -2.51 11.28 -10.97
N LEU A 9 -2.14 11.63 -9.74
CA LEU A 9 -1.27 10.80 -8.91
C LEU A 9 -1.97 9.48 -8.55
N CYS A 10 -3.24 9.53 -8.13
CA CYS A 10 -4.01 8.32 -7.83
C CYS A 10 -4.14 7.40 -9.06
N GLU A 11 -4.41 7.96 -10.23
CA GLU A 11 -4.50 7.21 -11.49
C GLU A 11 -3.16 6.54 -11.86
N LEU A 12 -2.05 7.26 -11.66
CA LEU A 12 -0.71 6.73 -11.85
C LEU A 12 -0.39 5.57 -10.90
N LEU A 13 -0.70 5.72 -9.61
CA LEU A 13 -0.43 4.69 -8.60
C LEU A 13 -1.30 3.44 -8.81
N ASN A 14 -2.51 3.59 -9.35
CA ASN A 14 -3.45 2.50 -9.58
C ASN A 14 -3.22 1.72 -10.89
N GLN A 15 -2.19 2.04 -11.66
CA GLN A 15 -1.83 1.26 -12.85
C GLN A 15 -1.50 -0.19 -12.45
N LYS A 16 -2.02 -1.16 -13.19
CA LYS A 16 -1.82 -2.60 -12.92
C LYS A 16 -1.52 -3.34 -14.22
N HIS A 17 -0.99 -4.57 -14.08
CA HIS A 17 -0.74 -5.47 -15.21
C HIS A 17 0.17 -4.86 -16.29
N ARG A 18 1.20 -4.11 -15.88
CA ARG A 18 2.14 -3.44 -16.78
C ARG A 18 3.37 -4.30 -17.03
N THR A 19 3.84 -4.31 -18.28
CA THR A 19 5.14 -4.94 -18.60
C THR A 19 6.28 -4.03 -18.14
N GLN A 20 7.51 -4.56 -18.13
CA GLN A 20 8.69 -3.75 -17.80
C GLN A 20 8.85 -2.54 -18.74
N LYS A 21 8.52 -2.70 -20.02
CA LYS A 21 8.59 -1.60 -21.01
C LYS A 21 7.55 -0.52 -20.70
N ASP A 22 6.32 -0.92 -20.38
CA ASP A 22 5.22 0.00 -20.05
C ASP A 22 5.46 0.76 -18.74
N CYS A 23 6.25 0.19 -17.82
CA CYS A 23 6.59 0.86 -16.57
C CYS A 23 7.54 2.05 -16.77
N ARG A 24 8.36 2.08 -17.83
CA ARG A 24 9.33 3.17 -18.06
C ARG A 24 8.68 4.57 -18.07
N PRO A 25 7.64 4.84 -18.89
CA PRO A 25 6.97 6.14 -18.85
C PRO A 25 6.27 6.43 -17.51
N LEU A 26 5.79 5.41 -16.80
CA LEU A 26 5.17 5.56 -15.48
C LEU A 26 6.19 5.98 -14.42
N ILE A 27 7.40 5.39 -14.45
CA ILE A 27 8.51 5.77 -13.56
C ILE A 27 8.87 7.24 -13.78
N SER A 28 9.03 7.67 -15.04
CA SER A 28 9.34 9.08 -15.33
C SER A 28 8.26 10.02 -14.80
N ARG A 29 6.98 9.66 -14.96
CA ARG A 29 5.86 10.45 -14.44
C ARG A 29 5.81 10.46 -12.91
N LEU A 30 6.16 9.36 -12.25
CA LEU A 30 6.24 9.27 -10.79
C LEU A 30 7.36 10.17 -10.25
N LEU A 31 8.54 10.11 -10.87
CA LEU A 31 9.68 10.96 -10.47
C LEU A 31 9.38 12.44 -10.65
N TYR A 32 8.70 12.81 -11.74
CA TYR A 32 8.21 14.17 -11.94
C TYR A 32 7.29 14.61 -10.79
N TRP A 33 6.28 13.82 -10.43
CA TRP A 33 5.38 14.16 -9.33
C TRP A 33 6.08 14.25 -7.98
N ILE A 34 7.02 13.34 -7.70
CA ILE A 34 7.82 13.36 -6.48
C ILE A 34 8.63 14.65 -6.36
N ASP A 35 9.19 15.14 -7.47
CA ASP A 35 9.88 16.43 -7.50
C ASP A 35 8.93 17.61 -7.22
N GLN A 36 7.78 17.66 -7.91
CA GLN A 36 6.77 18.69 -7.70
C GLN A 36 6.25 18.74 -6.25
N LEU A 37 6.05 17.58 -5.63
CA LEU A 37 5.59 17.47 -4.25
C LEU A 37 6.66 17.95 -3.26
N ARG A 38 7.94 17.61 -3.47
CA ARG A 38 9.05 18.04 -2.61
C ARG A 38 9.35 19.54 -2.72
N ASN A 39 9.11 20.14 -3.88
CA ASN A 39 9.27 21.57 -4.10
C ASN A 39 8.03 22.40 -3.73
N SER A 40 7.02 21.77 -3.13
CA SER A 40 5.79 22.45 -2.71
C SER A 40 6.01 23.36 -1.50
N PRO A 41 5.34 24.53 -1.43
CA PRO A 41 5.36 25.37 -0.23
C PRO A 41 4.68 24.69 0.98
N PHE A 42 3.82 23.69 0.74
CA PHE A 42 3.06 23.00 1.78
C PHE A 42 3.86 21.83 2.35
N GLU A 43 4.11 21.87 3.66
CA GLU A 43 4.81 20.80 4.38
C GLU A 43 4.19 19.41 4.16
N PRO A 44 2.85 19.23 4.25
CA PRO A 44 2.25 17.91 4.05
C PRO A 44 2.52 17.31 2.67
N LEU A 45 2.62 18.17 1.64
CA LEU A 45 2.93 17.72 0.28
C LEU A 45 4.40 17.33 0.14
N ARG A 46 5.32 18.02 0.82
CA ARG A 46 6.72 17.61 0.86
C ARG A 46 6.90 16.27 1.55
N THR A 47 6.20 16.06 2.67
CA THR A 47 6.19 14.78 3.38
C THR A 47 5.60 13.64 2.53
N LEU A 48 4.54 13.92 1.77
CA LEU A 48 4.04 12.97 0.77
C LEU A 48 5.08 12.66 -0.30
N GLY A 49 5.77 13.67 -0.85
CA GLY A 49 6.82 13.50 -1.85
C GLY A 49 8.00 12.66 -1.33
N ALA A 50 8.42 12.88 -0.08
CA ALA A 50 9.44 12.07 0.59
C ALA A 50 8.99 10.61 0.75
N THR A 51 7.74 10.39 1.14
CA THR A 51 7.14 9.05 1.26
C THR A 51 7.10 8.35 -0.10
N LEU A 52 6.60 8.99 -1.15
CA LEU A 52 6.57 8.38 -2.48
C LEU A 52 7.98 8.09 -3.02
N SER A 53 8.97 8.92 -2.67
CA SER A 53 10.37 8.69 -3.01
C SER A 53 10.95 7.46 -2.32
N SER A 54 10.62 7.22 -1.05
CA SER A 54 11.11 6.03 -0.32
C SER A 54 10.45 4.74 -0.78
N TRP A 55 9.20 4.80 -1.27
CA TRP A 55 8.43 3.64 -1.72
C TRP A 55 8.44 3.42 -3.25
N ARG A 56 9.28 4.15 -4.00
CA ARG A 56 9.27 4.14 -5.46
C ARG A 56 9.47 2.74 -6.07
N ASP A 57 10.31 1.92 -5.44
CA ASP A 57 10.66 0.58 -5.95
C ASP A 57 9.52 -0.41 -5.69
N GLU A 58 8.80 -0.28 -4.59
CA GLU A 58 7.58 -1.02 -4.26
C GLU A 58 6.44 -0.62 -5.19
N ILE A 59 6.26 0.68 -5.45
CA ILE A 59 5.26 1.20 -6.39
C ILE A 59 5.50 0.64 -7.79
N ALA A 60 6.75 0.67 -8.28
CA ALA A 60 7.11 0.10 -9.57
C ALA A 60 6.87 -1.42 -9.63
N ARG A 61 7.11 -2.14 -8.53
CA ARG A 61 6.78 -3.57 -8.41
C ARG A 61 5.27 -3.80 -8.48
N MET A 62 4.46 -2.95 -7.86
CA MET A 62 3.01 -3.08 -7.85
C MET A 62 2.36 -2.91 -9.21
N TRP A 63 2.94 -2.09 -10.09
CA TRP A 63 2.48 -2.00 -11.48
C TRP A 63 2.64 -3.30 -12.26
N ARG A 64 3.72 -4.05 -11.98
CA ARG A 64 4.04 -5.32 -12.66
C ARG A 64 3.33 -6.51 -12.04
N PHE A 65 3.27 -6.54 -10.71
CA PHE A 65 2.74 -7.67 -9.96
C PHE A 65 1.44 -7.26 -9.29
N THR A 66 0.31 -7.75 -9.81
CA THR A 66 -0.97 -7.53 -9.16
C THR A 66 -1.14 -8.54 -8.03
N ARG A 67 -0.94 -8.10 -6.79
CA ARG A 67 -1.42 -8.80 -5.58
C ARG A 67 -2.63 -8.04 -5.06
N ASN A 68 -3.65 -8.76 -4.63
CA ASN A 68 -4.77 -8.19 -3.89
C ASN A 68 -4.57 -8.44 -2.39
N ASN A 69 -5.24 -7.65 -1.56
CA ASN A 69 -5.21 -7.83 -0.11
C ASN A 69 -6.12 -8.98 0.38
N GLY A 70 -6.77 -9.71 -0.53
CA GLY A 70 -7.79 -10.70 -0.18
C GLY A 70 -7.29 -11.81 0.74
N ILE A 71 -6.02 -12.24 0.58
CA ILE A 71 -5.41 -13.22 1.47
C ILE A 71 -5.25 -12.62 2.89
N THR A 72 -4.71 -11.41 2.99
CA THR A 72 -4.54 -10.70 4.27
C THR A 72 -5.88 -10.42 4.95
N GLU A 73 -6.88 -9.99 4.19
CA GLU A 73 -8.25 -9.76 4.66
C GLU A 73 -8.91 -11.07 5.14
N GLY A 74 -8.68 -12.18 4.44
CA GLY A 74 -9.13 -13.50 4.87
C GLY A 74 -8.49 -13.92 6.20
N PHE A 75 -7.19 -13.70 6.35
CA PHE A 75 -6.50 -13.94 7.63
C PHE A 75 -7.03 -13.04 8.75
N HIS A 76 -7.22 -11.75 8.51
CA HIS A 76 -7.78 -10.81 9.49
C HIS A 76 -9.19 -11.22 9.90
N THR A 77 -10.04 -11.58 8.94
CA THR A 77 -11.41 -12.06 9.21
C THR A 77 -11.39 -13.30 10.11
N LYS A 78 -10.50 -14.26 9.81
CA LYS A 78 -10.35 -15.48 10.62
C LYS A 78 -9.83 -15.15 12.02
N MET A 79 -8.85 -14.26 12.14
CA MET A 79 -8.32 -13.78 13.42
C MET A 79 -9.41 -13.11 14.28
N GLU A 80 -10.26 -12.27 13.69
CA GLU A 80 -11.40 -11.67 14.38
C GLU A 80 -12.42 -12.72 14.84
N LEU A 81 -12.73 -13.70 14.00
CA LEU A 81 -13.63 -14.80 14.37
C LEU A 81 -13.10 -15.58 15.59
N ILE A 82 -11.79 -15.81 15.64
CA ILE A 82 -11.12 -16.47 16.78
C ILE A 82 -11.28 -15.64 18.06
N GLN A 83 -11.09 -14.32 17.99
CA GLN A 83 -11.32 -13.42 19.12
C GLN A 83 -12.77 -13.42 19.58
N ARG A 84 -13.73 -13.32 18.64
CA ARG A 84 -15.17 -13.32 18.94
C ARG A 84 -15.62 -14.62 19.60
N ARG A 85 -15.17 -15.78 19.09
CA ARG A 85 -15.48 -17.10 19.69
C ARG A 85 -14.86 -17.29 21.08
N ALA A 86 -13.75 -16.62 21.37
CA ALA A 86 -13.10 -16.69 22.67
C ALA A 86 -13.64 -15.67 23.68
N TYR A 87 -14.55 -14.77 23.26
CA TYR A 87 -14.95 -13.58 24.04
C TYR A 87 -13.75 -12.72 24.47
N GLY A 88 -12.75 -12.61 23.58
CA GLY A 88 -11.51 -11.89 23.80
C GLY A 88 -10.38 -12.74 24.38
N PHE A 89 -9.15 -12.25 24.24
CA PHE A 89 -7.96 -12.86 24.83
C PHE A 89 -7.30 -11.86 25.78
N ARG A 90 -7.02 -12.29 27.02
CA ARG A 90 -6.26 -11.50 27.99
C ARG A 90 -4.75 -11.65 27.82
N ASN A 91 -4.30 -12.76 27.22
CA ASN A 91 -2.89 -13.10 27.04
C ASN A 91 -2.59 -13.25 25.54
N PHE A 92 -1.65 -12.43 25.03
CA PHE A 92 -1.24 -12.44 23.63
C PHE A 92 -0.61 -13.77 23.20
N SER A 93 0.14 -14.45 24.07
CA SER A 93 0.74 -15.75 23.76
C SER A 93 -0.31 -16.81 23.44
N ASN A 94 -1.42 -16.82 24.20
CA ASN A 94 -2.55 -17.73 23.95
C ASN A 94 -3.28 -17.38 22.66
N TYR A 95 -3.45 -16.09 22.37
CA TYR A 95 -4.01 -15.63 21.10
C TYR A 95 -3.13 -16.08 19.92
N ARG A 96 -1.82 -15.83 19.99
CA ARG A 96 -0.84 -16.19 18.96
C ARG A 96 -0.84 -17.69 18.69
N LEU A 97 -0.81 -18.53 19.72
CA LEU A 97 -0.88 -19.99 19.56
C LEU A 97 -2.14 -20.40 18.81
N ARG A 98 -3.28 -19.80 19.17
CA ARG A 98 -4.58 -20.14 18.58
C ARG A 98 -4.71 -19.66 17.13
N VAL A 99 -4.09 -18.53 16.78
CA VAL A 99 -3.97 -18.07 15.40
C VAL A 99 -3.06 -18.98 14.58
N ILE A 100 -1.92 -19.42 15.12
CA ILE A 100 -1.01 -20.34 14.41
C ILE A 100 -1.71 -21.67 14.09
N VAL A 101 -2.42 -22.25 15.05
CA VAL A 101 -3.12 -23.53 14.85
C VAL A 101 -4.26 -23.41 13.84
N MET A 102 -4.95 -22.26 13.80
CA MET A 102 -6.11 -22.10 12.92
C MET A 102 -5.80 -21.49 11.57
N CYS A 103 -4.75 -20.68 11.43
CA CYS A 103 -4.39 -19.99 10.19
C CYS A 103 -3.14 -20.56 9.51
N GLY A 104 -2.50 -21.59 10.08
CA GLY A 104 -1.34 -22.30 9.55
C GLY A 104 -1.69 -23.49 8.69
#